data_AF-A0A0L0N9S9-F1
#
_entry.id   AF-A0A0L0N9S9-F1
#
_cell.length_a   1.000
_cell.length_b   1.000
_cell.length_c   1.000
_cell.angle_alpha   90.00
_cell.angle_beta   90.00
_cell.angle_gamma   90.00
#
_symmetry.space_group_name_H-M   'P 1'
#
loop_
_entity.id
_entity.type
_entity.pdbx_description
1 polymer ?
#
loop_
_entity_poly.entity_id
_entity_poly.type
_entity_poly.pdbx_seq_one_letter_code
_entity_poly.pdbx_strand_id
1 'polypeptide(L)' 'MAGQSDNNVAVDADFPSYYLQRATQELSEDLNKVRSADDFKPDSISFLVHALRQGAVQFSTEDQQRVVSDIVKAKGDLSP' A
#
# COMPACT_ATOMS: atom_id res chain seq x y z
N MET A 1 11.06 -9.71 -26.82
CA MET A 1 10.10 -9.18 -25.81
C MET A 1 10.89 -8.92 -24.55
N ALA A 2 11.25 -7.66 -24.24
CA ALA A 2 12.09 -7.30 -23.09
C ALA A 2 11.49 -6.16 -22.23
N GLY A 3 10.25 -5.73 -22.49
CA GLY A 3 9.61 -4.61 -21.79
C GLY A 3 8.63 -4.98 -20.66
N GLN A 4 8.41 -6.29 -20.41
CA GLN A 4 7.44 -6.75 -19.40
C GLN A 4 8.06 -6.84 -17.99
N SER A 5 9.36 -7.15 -17.90
CA SER A 5 10.04 -7.44 -16.64
C SER A 5 10.26 -6.20 -15.77
N ASP A 6 10.66 -5.07 -16.38
CA ASP A 6 10.90 -3.82 -15.64
C ASP A 6 9.60 -3.20 -15.11
N ASN A 7 8.51 -3.34 -15.88
CA ASN A 7 7.16 -2.91 -15.45
C ASN A 7 6.62 -3.74 -14.27
N ASN A 8 6.93 -5.04 -14.24
CA ASN A 8 6.46 -5.93 -13.17
C ASN A 8 7.16 -5.61 -11.83
N VAL A 9 8.48 -5.35 -11.87
CA VAL A 9 9.26 -4.98 -10.67
C VAL A 9 8.85 -3.62 -10.10
N ALA A 10 8.53 -2.64 -10.96
CA ALA A 10 8.04 -1.35 -10.50
C ALA A 10 6.66 -1.47 -9.80
N VAL A 11 5.73 -2.25 -10.38
CA VAL A 11 4.40 -2.48 -9.80
C VAL A 11 4.49 -3.21 -8.46
N ASP A 12 5.36 -4.22 -8.36
CA ASP A 12 5.55 -5.02 -7.14
C ASP A 12 6.03 -4.20 -5.93
N ALA A 13 6.72 -3.08 -6.16
CA ALA A 13 7.16 -2.16 -5.09
C ALA A 13 6.23 -0.94 -4.91
N ASP A 14 5.69 -0.41 -6.01
CA ASP A 14 4.89 0.82 -6.00
C ASP A 14 3.49 0.59 -5.44
N PHE A 15 2.83 -0.53 -5.78
CA PHE A 15 1.49 -0.81 -5.29
C PHE A 15 1.45 -1.02 -3.77
N PRO A 16 2.28 -1.89 -3.15
CA PRO A 16 2.22 -2.09 -1.70
C PRO A 16 2.54 -0.81 -0.91
N SER A 17 3.44 0.02 -1.44
CA SER A 17 3.79 1.31 -0.84
C SER A 17 2.61 2.29 -0.88
N TYR A 18 1.98 2.42 -2.05
CA TYR A 18 0.78 3.23 -2.21
C TYR A 18 -0.38 2.74 -1.35
N TYR A 19 -0.65 1.43 -1.37
CA TYR A 19 -1.68 0.80 -0.56
C TYR A 19 -1.47 1.10 0.92
N LEU A 20 -0.26 0.89 1.43
CA LEU A 20 0.04 1.10 2.85
C LEU A 20 -0.12 2.57 3.25
N GLN A 21 0.33 3.50 2.42
CA GLN A 21 0.12 4.93 2.65
C GLN A 21 -1.38 5.27 2.70
N ARG A 22 -2.15 4.80 1.71
CA ARG A 22 -3.59 5.07 1.64
C ARG A 22 -4.33 4.43 2.80
N ALA A 23 -4.09 3.16 3.09
CA ALA A 23 -4.74 2.43 4.17
C ALA A 23 -4.45 3.06 5.54
N THR A 24 -3.22 3.48 5.81
CA THR A 24 -2.87 4.14 7.07
C THR A 24 -3.47 5.54 7.22
N GLN A 25 -3.65 6.26 6.11
CA GLN A 25 -4.33 7.56 6.12
C GLN A 25 -5.83 7.39 6.39
N GLU A 26 -6.49 6.50 5.66
CA GLU A 26 -7.93 6.27 5.76
C GLU A 26 -8.31 5.62 7.11
N LEU A 27 -7.46 4.76 7.66
CA LEU A 27 -7.66 4.12 8.96
C LEU A 27 -7.02 4.90 10.12
N SER A 28 -6.59 6.15 9.91
CA SER A 28 -5.81 6.89 10.91
C SER A 28 -6.50 7.00 12.27
N GLU A 29 -7.82 7.27 12.30
CA GLU A 29 -8.60 7.31 13.53
C GLU A 29 -8.69 5.94 14.22
N ASP A 30 -8.91 4.88 13.45
CA ASP A 30 -9.02 3.53 13.99
C ASP A 30 -7.67 2.97 14.45
N LEU A 31 -6.58 3.30 13.76
CA LEU A 31 -5.21 3.00 14.18
C LEU A 31 -4.87 3.71 15.50
N ASN A 32 -5.33 4.96 15.68
CA ASN A 32 -5.20 5.67 16.94
C ASN A 32 -5.98 4.97 18.06
N LYS A 33 -7.21 4.52 17.80
CA LYS A 33 -8.00 3.75 18.78
C LYS A 33 -7.31 2.45 19.16
N VAL A 34 -6.86 1.66 18.17
CA VAL A 34 -6.13 0.40 18.38
C VAL A 34 -4.87 0.64 19.21
N ARG A 35 -4.10 1.69 18.90
CA ARG A 35 -2.89 2.05 19.66
C ARG A 35 -3.18 2.51 21.09
N SER A 36 -4.34 3.12 21.32
CA SER A 36 -4.75 3.60 22.65
C SER A 36 -5.40 2.53 23.52
N ALA A 37 -5.65 1.33 23.00
CA ALA A 37 -6.28 0.25 23.73
C ALA A 37 -5.36 -0.29 24.83
N ASP A 38 -5.94 -0.67 25.97
CA ASP A 38 -5.21 -1.13 27.17
C ASP A 38 -4.37 -2.38 26.92
N ASP A 39 -4.74 -3.19 25.92
CA ASP A 39 -4.08 -4.43 25.55
C ASP A 39 -3.07 -4.26 24.39
N PHE A 40 -2.91 -3.05 23.85
CA PHE A 40 -1.92 -2.77 22.82
C PHE A 40 -0.50 -2.72 23.43
N LYS A 41 0.34 -3.69 23.05
CA LYS A 41 1.70 -3.85 23.60
C LYS A 41 2.75 -3.42 22.57
N PRO A 42 4.00 -3.14 22.98
CA PRO A 42 5.09 -2.86 22.04
C PRO A 42 5.23 -3.91 20.94
N ASP A 43 5.04 -5.19 21.28
CA ASP A 43 5.12 -6.31 20.32
C ASP A 43 3.92 -6.36 19.35
N SER A 44 2.80 -5.70 19.67
CA SER A 44 1.63 -5.59 18.79
C SER A 44 1.92 -4.77 17.53
N ILE A 45 2.95 -3.92 17.55
CA ILE A 45 3.35 -3.10 16.39
C ILE A 45 3.74 -3.98 15.20
N SER A 46 4.57 -5.00 15.42
CA SER A 46 5.01 -5.91 14.35
C SER A 46 3.82 -6.66 13.75
N PHE A 47 2.88 -7.09 14.59
CA PHE A 47 1.65 -7.73 14.14
C PHE A 47 0.77 -6.78 13.29
N LEU A 48 0.56 -5.55 13.76
CA LEU A 48 -0.23 -4.53 13.05
C LEU A 48 0.40 -4.19 11.69
N VAL A 49 1.72 -3.99 11.64
CA VAL A 49 2.44 -3.73 10.38
C VAL A 49 2.32 -4.91 9.41
N HIS A 50 2.43 -6.14 9.90
CA HIS A 50 2.22 -7.33 9.06
C HIS A 50 0.81 -7.41 8.52
N ALA A 51 -0.22 -7.20 9.35
CA ALA A 51 -1.62 -7.23 8.92
C ALA A 51 -1.92 -6.16 7.86
N LEU A 52 -1.43 -4.93 8.07
CA LEU A 52 -1.57 -3.85 7.08
C LEU A 52 -0.89 -4.20 5.76
N ARG A 53 0.34 -4.74 5.78
CA ARG A 53 1.03 -5.18 4.55
C ARG A 53 0.31 -6.33 3.86
N GLN A 54 -0.24 -7.28 4.63
CA GLN A 54 -0.99 -8.40 4.09
C GLN A 54 -2.28 -7.95 3.39
N GLY A 55 -2.88 -6.82 3.78
CA GLY A 55 -4.01 -6.24 3.06
C GLY A 55 -3.73 -5.98 1.58
N ALA A 56 -2.49 -5.66 1.21
CA ALA A 56 -2.10 -5.43 -0.18
C ALA A 56 -2.17 -6.70 -1.04
N VAL A 57 -1.96 -7.89 -0.46
CA VAL A 57 -1.97 -9.17 -1.22
C VAL A 57 -3.37 -9.64 -1.59
N GLN A 58 -4.41 -8.96 -1.11
CA GLN A 58 -5.79 -9.27 -1.45
C GLN A 58 -6.21 -8.76 -2.84
N PHE A 59 -5.38 -7.94 -3.49
CA PHE A 59 -5.64 -7.42 -4.82
C PHE A 59 -4.95 -8.26 -5.89
N SER A 60 -5.65 -8.52 -6.99
CA SER A 60 -5.08 -9.21 -8.15
C SER A 60 -3.95 -8.39 -8.77
N THR A 61 -3.00 -9.03 -9.43
CA THR A 61 -1.90 -8.32 -10.11
C THR A 61 -2.43 -7.32 -11.14
N GLU A 62 -3.54 -7.64 -11.81
CA GLU A 62 -4.19 -6.76 -12.77
C GLU A 62 -4.74 -5.48 -12.10
N ASP A 63 -5.37 -5.62 -10.92
CA ASP A 63 -5.87 -4.46 -10.17
C ASP A 63 -4.72 -3.60 -9.65
N GLN A 64 -3.65 -4.23 -9.17
CA GLN A 64 -2.45 -3.53 -8.72
C GLN A 64 -1.83 -2.70 -9.85
N GLN A 65 -1.71 -3.29 -11.06
CA GLN A 65 -1.19 -2.61 -12.24
C GLN A 65 -2.03 -1.42 -12.67
N ARG A 66 -3.37 -1.54 -12.62
CA ARG A 66 -4.29 -0.44 -12.96
C ARG A 66 -4.08 0.75 -12.04
N VAL A 67 -4.03 0.50 -10.73
CA VAL A 67 -3.82 1.55 -9.72
C VAL A 67 -2.46 2.23 -9.92
N VAL A 68 -1.37 1.47 -10.10
CA VAL A 68 -0.04 2.05 -10.35
C VAL A 68 -0.02 2.87 -11.64
N SER A 69 -0.64 2.38 -12.71
CA SER A 69 -0.73 3.09 -13.99
C SER A 69 -1.48 4.42 -13.84
N ASP A 70 -2.60 4.43 -13.10
CA ASP A 70 -3.37 5.64 -12.84
C ASP A 70 -2.60 6.65 -11.99
N ILE A 71 -1.83 6.19 -11.00
CA ILE A 71 -0.96 7.04 -10.17
C ILE A 71 0.16 7.65 -11.02
N VAL A 72 0.81 6.86 -11.87
CA VAL A 72 1.88 7.33 -12.77
C VAL A 72 1.33 8.36 -13.74
N LYS A 73 0.15 8.10 -14.33
CA LYS A 73 -0.54 9.05 -15.20
C LYS A 73 -0.88 10.35 -14.47
N ALA A 74 -1.48 10.26 -13.28
CA ALA A 74 -1.82 11.43 -12.47
C ALA A 74 -0.57 12.25 -12.13
N LYS A 75 0.55 11.62 -11.76
CA LYS A 75 1.83 12.32 -11.52
C LYS A 75 2.41 12.95 -12.80
N GLY A 76 2.24 12.31 -13.95
CA GLY A 76 2.67 12.82 -15.25
C GLY A 76 1.88 14.06 -15.73
N ASP A 77 0.57 14.06 -15.51
CA ASP A 77 -0.33 15.19 -15.83
C ASP A 77 -0.14 16.41 -14.90
N LEU A 78 0.63 16.24 -13.81
CA LEU A 78 1.02 17.28 -12.85
C LEU A 78 2.37 17.95 -13.15
N SER A 79 2.96 17.72 -14.33
CA SER A 79 4.16 18.44 -14.80
C SER A 79 3.77 19.69 -15.60
N PRO A 80 4.33 20.89 -15.30
CA PRO A 80 4.04 22.15 -16.00
C PRO A 80 4.58 22.22 -17.44
#